data_AF-A0A5D2YZB4-F1
#
_entry.id   AF-A0A5D2YZB4-F1
#
_cell.length_a   1.000
_cell.length_b   1.000
_cell.length_c   1.000
_cell.angle_alpha   90.00
_cell.angle_beta   90.00
_cell.angle_gamma   90.00
#
_symmetry.space_group_name_H-M   'P 1'
#
loop_
_entity.id
_entity.type
_entity.pdbx_description
1 polymer ?
#
loop_
_entity_poly.entity_id
_entity_poly.type
_entity_poly.pdbx_seq_one_letter_code
_entity_poly.pdbx_strand_id
1 'polypeptide(L)' 'MLNIFNLIYICFNSAFFSSSFFFAKLPEAYAFLNLIVDFMLVIPDLFFL' A
#
# COMPACT_ATOMS: atom_id res chain seq x y z
N MET A 1 19.99 13.96 -9.94
CA MET A 1 20.21 13.45 -8.56
C MET A 1 19.12 13.87 -7.56
N LEU A 2 18.20 14.79 -7.90
CA LEU A 2 17.04 15.12 -7.06
C LEU A 2 15.83 14.19 -7.29
N ASN A 3 15.68 13.60 -8.48
CA ASN A 3 14.48 12.82 -8.82
C ASN A 3 14.34 11.51 -8.04
N ILE A 4 15.42 10.75 -7.83
CA ILE A 4 15.34 9.44 -7.18
C ILE A 4 14.96 9.58 -5.70
N PHE A 5 15.56 10.53 -4.98
CA PHE A 5 15.19 10.83 -3.59
C PHE A 5 13.74 11.30 -3.46
N ASN A 6 13.27 12.13 -4.41
CA ASN A 6 11.89 12.62 -4.39
C ASN A 6 10.89 11.50 -4.68
N LEU A 7 11.24 10.55 -5.56
CA LEU A 7 10.41 9.39 -5.91
C LEU A 7 10.31 8.42 -4.73
N ILE A 8 11.42 8.13 -4.05
CA ILE A 8 11.44 7.32 -2.82
C ILE A 8 10.60 7.99 -1.72
N TYR A 9 10.71 9.32 -1.56
CA TYR A 9 9.95 10.07 -0.57
C TYR A 9 8.43 10.06 -0.81
N ILE A 10 8.01 10.14 -2.08
CA ILE A 10 6.60 10.03 -2.47
C ILE A 10 6.08 8.60 -2.25
N CYS A 11 6.85 7.58 -2.63
CA CYS A 11 6.48 6.18 -2.42
C CYS A 11 6.36 5.83 -0.93
N PHE A 12 7.28 6.30 -0.09
CA PHE A 12 7.22 6.08 1.36
C PHE A 12 6.00 6.76 1.99
N ASN A 13 5.71 8.03 1.64
CA ASN A 13 4.51 8.71 2.14
C ASN A 13 3.22 8.02 1.69
N SER A 14 3.19 7.55 0.44
CA SER A 14 2.05 6.82 -0.11
C SER A 14 1.83 5.48 0.61
N ALA A 15 2.88 4.69 0.82
CA ALA A 15 2.81 3.42 1.53
C ALA A 15 2.37 3.62 3.00
N PHE A 16 2.92 4.63 3.69
CA PHE A 16 2.52 4.95 5.06
C PHE A 16 1.06 5.41 5.16
N PHE A 17 0.62 6.28 4.26
CA PHE A 17 -0.77 6.76 4.23
C PHE A 17 -1.76 5.65 3.81
N SER A 18 -1.33 4.74 2.94
CA SER A 18 -2.11 3.56 2.56
C SER A 18 -2.22 2.56 3.72
N SER A 19 -1.13 2.32 4.45
CA SER A 19 -1.12 1.41 5.61
C SER A 19 -2.05 1.84 6.74
N SER A 20 -2.19 3.15 6.97
CA SER A 20 -3.12 3.70 7.96
C SER A 20 -4.58 3.67 7.51
N PHE A 21 -4.85 3.71 6.20
CA PHE A 21 -6.19 3.53 5.64
C PHE A 21 -6.61 2.06 5.59
N PHE A 22 -5.67 1.13 5.40
CA PHE A 22 -5.93 -0.31 5.27
C PHE A 22 -6.07 -1.08 6.59
N PHE A 23 -5.69 -0.49 7.73
CA PHE A 23 -6.02 -1.06 9.04
C PHE A 23 -7.50 -0.89 9.43
N ALA A 24 -8.29 -0.19 8.61
CA ALA A 24 -9.74 -0.18 8.71
C ALA A 24 -10.29 -1.51 8.15
N LYS A 25 -10.70 -2.40 9.06
CA LYS A 25 -11.38 -3.67 8.76
C LYS A 25 -12.46 -3.45 7.69
N LEU A 26 -12.39 -4.16 6.57
CA LEU A 26 -13.42 -4.07 5.52
C LEU A 26 -14.81 -4.32 6.12
N PRO A 27 -15.88 -3.71 5.57
CA PRO A 27 -17.24 -4.02 6.00
C PRO A 27 -17.48 -5.53 5.93
N GLU A 28 -18.28 -6.07 6.85
CA GLU A 28 -18.42 -7.51 7.07
C GLU A 28 -18.81 -8.30 5.81
N ALA A 29 -19.60 -7.69 4.92
CA ALA A 29 -19.96 -8.25 3.62
C ALA A 29 -18.77 -8.51 2.66
N TYR A 30 -17.64 -7.83 2.90
CA TYR A 30 -16.42 -7.92 2.11
C TYR A 30 -15.28 -8.60 2.88
N ALA A 31 -15.55 -9.24 4.02
CA ALA A 31 -14.52 -9.92 4.82
C ALA A 31 -13.75 -10.99 4.01
N PHE A 32 -14.38 -11.59 2.99
CA PHE A 32 -13.73 -12.54 2.09
C PHE A 32 -12.68 -11.89 1.17
N LEU A 33 -12.76 -10.59 0.91
CA LEU A 33 -11.81 -9.84 0.08
C LEU A 33 -10.60 -9.33 0.87
N ASN A 34 -10.57 -9.48 2.20
CA ASN A 34 -9.43 -9.05 3.02
C ASN A 34 -8.10 -9.59 2.49
N LEU A 35 -8.07 -10.86 2.06
CA LEU A 35 -6.88 -11.48 1.47
C LEU A 35 -6.39 -10.75 0.21
N ILE A 36 -7.31 -10.39 -0.70
CA ILE A 36 -6.97 -9.69 -1.96
C ILE A 36 -6.44 -8.28 -1.65
N VAL A 37 -7.06 -7.63 -0.68
CA VAL A 37 -6.65 -6.33 -0.15
C VAL A 37 -5.24 -6.38 0.43
N ASP A 38 -4.92 -7.41 1.22
CA ASP A 38 -3.59 -7.61 1.79
C ASP A 38 -2.54 -7.83 0.70
N PHE A 39 -2.86 -8.63 -0.33
CA PHE A 39 -1.99 -8.80 -1.49
C PHE A 39 -1.80 -7.50 -2.28
N MET A 40 -2.85 -6.70 -2.42
CA MET A 40 -2.80 -5.42 -3.14
C MET A 40 -1.83 -4.42 -2.48
N LEU A 41 -1.61 -4.56 -1.17
CA LEU A 41 -0.63 -3.76 -0.41
C LEU A 41 0.82 -4.19 -0.67
N VAL A 42 1.05 -5.46 -1.02
CA VAL A 42 2.39 -6.02 -1.32
C VAL A 42 2.78 -5.81 -2.80
N ILE A 43 1.81 -5.64 -3.70
CA ILE A 43 2.03 -5.41 -5.14
C ILE A 43 2.97 -4.22 -5.43
N PRO A 44 2.85 -3.05 -4.77
CA PRO A 44 3.78 -1.94 -4.93
C PRO A 44 5.25 -2.34 -4.72
N ASP A 45 5.53 -3.17 -3.71
CA ASP A 45 6.89 -3.62 -3.42
C ASP A 45 7.46 -4.53 -4.51
N LEU A 46 6.59 -5.30 -5.20
CA LEU A 46 7.00 -6.15 -6.32
C LEU A 46 7.44 -5.36 -7.55
N PHE A 47 7.02 -4.10 -7.71
CA PHE A 47 7.50 -3.25 -8.82
C PHE A 47 8.92 -2.70 -8.61
N PHE A 48 9.47 -2.82 -7.39
CA PHE A 48 10.83 -2.40 -7.05
C PHE A 48 11.87 -3.53 -7.13
N LEU A 49 11.43 -4.80 -7.18
CA LEU A 49 12.25 -5.99 -7.42
C LEU A 49 12.49 -6.20 -8.92
#